data_AF-A0A1W9LDS4-F1
#
_entry.id   AF-A0A1W9LDS4-F1
#
_cell.length_a   1.000
_cell.length_b   1.000
_cell.length_c   1.000
_cell.angle_alpha   90.00
_cell.angle_beta   90.00
_cell.angle_gamma   90.00
#
_symmetry.space_group_name_H-M   'P 1'
#
loop_
_entity.id
_entity.type
_entity.pdbx_description
1 polymer ?
#
loop_
_entity_poly.entity_id
_entity_poly.type
_entity_poly.pdbx_seq_one_letter_code
_entity_poly.pdbx_strand_id
1 'polypeptide(L)'
;MADLKYQPVSHNHEAFLKNANKRDDFRKAYEDLEEEYVLIREMLAARSKSGLTQEAVAKLMKTTKSAVSRLESAGKHAPSVTTLKKYAEAVGCHLEIRLVPIQPESDSIRDSKTRAA
;
A
#
# COMPACT_ATOMS: atom_id res chain seq x y z
N MET A 1 -2.22 29.51 27.23
CA MET A 1 -2.39 28.41 26.26
C MET A 1 -3.00 27.26 27.02
N ALA A 2 -4.17 26.76 26.61
CA ALA A 2 -4.91 25.77 27.40
C ALA A 2 -4.10 24.47 27.56
N ASP A 3 -4.10 23.92 28.78
CA ASP A 3 -3.60 22.58 29.13
C ASP A 3 -4.39 21.50 28.36
N LEU A 4 -4.03 21.27 27.11
CA LEU A 4 -4.51 20.14 26.34
C LEU A 4 -3.80 18.88 26.86
N LYS A 5 -4.45 18.16 27.78
CA LYS A 5 -4.02 16.83 28.21
C LYS A 5 -4.13 15.87 27.02
N TYR A 6 -2.99 15.49 26.44
CA TYR A 6 -2.92 14.48 25.39
C TYR A 6 -3.42 13.13 25.91
N GLN A 7 -4.52 12.65 25.33
CA GLN A 7 -5.10 11.34 25.64
C GLN A 7 -5.09 10.48 24.37
N PRO A 8 -4.04 9.67 24.14
CA PRO A 8 -3.97 8.82 22.97
C PRO A 8 -5.01 7.71 23.05
N VAL A 9 -5.74 7.51 21.96
CA VAL A 9 -6.60 6.34 21.78
C VAL A 9 -5.79 5.27 21.08
N SER A 10 -5.74 4.06 21.66
CA SER A 10 -5.11 2.91 21.01
C SER A 10 -5.89 2.53 19.76
N HIS A 11 -5.22 2.53 18.60
CA HIS A 11 -5.80 2.11 17.33
C HIS A 11 -5.44 0.66 17.03
N ASN A 12 -6.42 -0.24 17.09
CA ASN A 12 -6.28 -1.60 16.58
C ASN A 12 -6.76 -1.63 15.12
N HIS A 13 -5.80 -1.73 14.20
CA HIS A 13 -6.06 -1.65 12.77
C HIS A 13 -6.94 -2.80 12.25
N GLU A 14 -6.70 -4.02 12.71
CA GLU A 14 -7.46 -5.21 12.30
C GLU A 14 -8.93 -5.12 12.74
N ALA A 15 -9.16 -4.71 14.00
CA ALA A 15 -10.51 -4.54 14.52
C ALA A 15 -11.26 -3.39 13.81
N PHE A 16 -10.54 -2.33 13.43
CA PHE A 16 -11.09 -1.25 12.63
C PHE A 16 -11.52 -1.74 11.25
N LEU A 17 -10.63 -2.39 10.49
CA LEU A 17 -10.93 -2.89 9.15
C LEU A 17 -12.08 -3.89 9.17
N LYS A 18 -12.12 -4.81 10.14
CA LYS A 18 -13.22 -5.77 10.29
C LYS A 18 -14.59 -5.10 10.46
N ASN A 19 -14.65 -3.99 11.18
CA ASN A 19 -15.89 -3.26 11.37
C ASN A 19 -16.22 -2.35 10.18
N ALA A 20 -15.20 -1.72 9.59
CA ALA A 20 -15.38 -0.82 8.47
C ALA A 20 -15.83 -1.57 7.19
N ASN A 21 -15.29 -2.77 6.93
CA ASN A 21 -15.63 -3.63 5.80
C ASN A 21 -17.07 -4.18 5.81
N LYS A 22 -17.80 -4.03 6.92
CA LYS A 22 -19.24 -4.34 6.97
C LYS A 22 -20.08 -3.37 6.14
N ARG A 23 -19.54 -2.18 5.83
CA ARG A 23 -20.19 -1.18 5.00
C ARG A 23 -19.70 -1.36 3.56
N ASP A 24 -20.62 -1.55 2.63
CA ASP A 24 -20.29 -1.90 1.25
C ASP A 24 -19.57 -0.77 0.50
N ASP A 25 -19.90 0.48 0.80
CA ASP A 25 -19.22 1.68 0.28
C ASP A 25 -17.75 1.73 0.71
N PHE A 26 -17.48 1.45 1.99
CA PHE A 26 -16.12 1.38 2.50
C PHE A 26 -15.34 0.23 1.86
N ARG A 27 -15.95 -0.97 1.79
CA ARG A 27 -15.28 -2.15 1.24
C ARG A 27 -14.84 -1.92 -0.20
N LYS A 28 -15.74 -1.43 -1.07
CA LYS A 28 -15.41 -1.13 -2.47
C LYS A 28 -14.30 -0.09 -2.59
N ALA A 29 -14.42 1.03 -1.89
CA ALA A 29 -13.40 2.07 -1.92
C ALA A 29 -12.04 1.60 -1.37
N TYR A 30 -12.03 0.65 -0.43
CA TYR A 30 -10.80 0.07 0.11
C TYR A 30 -10.17 -0.92 -0.88
N GLU A 31 -10.98 -1.77 -1.51
CA GLU A 31 -10.56 -2.71 -2.56
C GLU A 31 -10.00 -1.96 -3.79
N ASP A 32 -10.62 -0.85 -4.19
CA ASP A 32 -10.17 0.01 -5.29
C ASP A 32 -8.78 0.63 -5.05
N LEU A 33 -8.32 0.70 -3.78
CA LEU A 33 -7.02 1.26 -3.38
C LEU A 33 -5.98 0.19 -3.04
N GLU A 34 -6.32 -1.10 -3.21
CA GLU A 34 -5.47 -2.21 -2.76
C GLU A 34 -4.10 -2.17 -3.46
N GLU A 35 -4.06 -1.85 -4.75
CA GLU A 35 -2.82 -1.77 -5.52
C GLU A 35 -1.85 -0.70 -4.98
N GLU A 36 -2.37 0.49 -4.66
CA GLU A 36 -1.59 1.56 -4.06
C GLU A 36 -1.08 1.17 -2.68
N TYR A 37 -1.92 0.52 -1.86
CA TYR A 37 -1.50 0.06 -0.54
C TYR A 37 -0.42 -1.02 -0.62
N VAL A 38 -0.52 -1.97 -1.56
CA VAL A 38 0.51 -2.97 -1.81
C VAL A 38 1.84 -2.28 -2.15
N LEU A 39 1.84 -1.34 -3.11
CA LEU A 39 3.04 -0.61 -3.50
C LEU A 39 3.70 0.11 -2.30
N ILE A 40 2.90 0.81 -1.50
CA ILE A 40 3.41 1.58 -0.36
C ILE A 40 3.97 0.66 0.73
N ARG A 41 3.30 -0.46 1.02
CA ARG A 41 3.79 -1.45 1.97
C ARG A 41 5.15 -1.98 1.55
N GLU A 42 5.35 -2.27 0.27
CA GLU A 42 6.65 -2.69 -0.26
C GLU A 42 7.72 -1.61 -0.12
N MET A 43 7.40 -0.35 -0.44
CA MET A 43 8.33 0.77 -0.28
C MET A 43 8.75 0.98 1.18
N LEU A 44 7.78 0.97 2.10
CA LEU A 44 8.03 1.11 3.53
C LEU A 44 8.86 -0.05 4.09
N ALA A 45 8.57 -1.27 3.67
CA ALA A 45 9.33 -2.46 4.04
C ALA A 45 10.78 -2.36 3.53
N ALA A 46 10.99 -1.96 2.27
CA ALA A 46 12.33 -1.77 1.71
C ALA A 46 13.13 -0.69 2.47
N ARG A 47 12.50 0.44 2.78
CA ARG A 47 13.15 1.49 3.59
C ARG A 47 13.47 1.02 5.00
N SER A 48 12.55 0.29 5.65
CA SER A 48 12.76 -0.25 6.99
C SER A 48 13.93 -1.25 7.01
N LYS A 49 14.00 -2.16 6.03
CA LYS A 49 15.13 -3.10 5.87
C LYS A 49 16.46 -2.39 5.65
N SER A 50 16.43 -1.24 4.99
CA SER A 50 17.62 -0.41 4.73
C SER A 50 18.05 0.43 5.94
N GLY A 51 17.24 0.48 7.00
CA GLY A 51 17.52 1.31 8.18
C GLY A 51 17.50 2.82 7.91
N LEU A 52 16.89 3.27 6.81
CA LEU A 52 16.92 4.67 6.40
C LEU A 52 15.70 5.46 6.92
N THR A 53 15.94 6.69 7.36
CA THR A 53 14.87 7.66 7.63
C THR A 53 14.35 8.26 6.32
N GLN A 54 13.15 8.85 6.36
CA GLN A 54 12.61 9.58 5.19
C GLN A 54 13.53 10.73 4.74
N GLU A 55 14.26 11.36 5.67
CA GLU A 55 15.23 12.42 5.38
C GLU A 55 16.47 11.88 4.67
N ALA A 56 16.96 10.71 5.09
CA ALA A 56 18.09 10.06 4.45
C ALA A 56 17.74 9.65 3.00
N VAL A 57 16.57 9.05 2.79
CA VAL A 57 16.08 8.72 1.45
C VAL A 57 15.91 9.97 0.59
N ALA A 58 15.35 11.06 1.15
CA ALA A 58 15.19 12.32 0.44
C ALA A 58 16.52 12.88 -0.06
N LYS A 59 17.57 12.82 0.78
CA LYS A 59 18.92 13.25 0.42
C LYS A 59 19.49 12.44 -0.73
N LEU A 60 19.32 11.11 -0.70
CA LEU A 60 19.79 10.20 -1.76
C LEU A 60 19.04 10.42 -3.09
N MET A 61 17.72 10.64 -3.01
CA MET A 61 16.88 10.94 -4.17
C MET A 61 17.03 12.39 -4.68
N LYS A 62 17.80 13.24 -3.98
CA LYS A 62 17.92 14.68 -4.26
C LYS A 62 16.56 15.39 -4.28
N THR A 63 15.73 15.11 -3.28
CA THR A 63 14.40 15.68 -3.11
C THR A 63 14.15 16.11 -1.65
N THR A 64 12.94 16.53 -1.33
CA THR A 64 12.58 16.96 0.04
C THR A 64 11.99 15.83 0.86
N LYS A 65 12.11 15.92 2.19
CA LYS A 65 11.43 15.01 3.13
C LYS A 65 9.91 14.96 2.86
N SER A 66 9.30 16.11 2.57
CA SER A 66 7.86 16.17 2.27
C SER A 66 7.49 15.47 0.97
N ALA A 67 8.37 15.44 -0.03
CA ALA A 67 8.15 14.68 -1.27
C ALA A 67 8.23 13.17 -1.01
N VAL A 68 9.23 12.70 -0.25
CA VAL A 68 9.32 11.28 0.17
C VAL A 68 8.15 10.89 1.06
N SER A 69 7.74 11.76 1.99
CA SER A 69 6.57 11.51 2.82
C SER A 69 5.32 11.31 1.98
N ARG A 70 5.04 12.19 1.01
CA ARG A 70 3.91 12.03 0.07
C ARG A 70 4.01 10.75 -0.75
N LEU A 71 5.21 10.41 -1.18
CA LEU A 71 5.48 9.18 -1.92
C LEU A 71 5.15 7.92 -1.09
N GLU A 72 5.36 7.96 0.23
CA GLU A 72 5.11 6.85 1.16
C GLU A 72 3.69 6.86 1.78
N SER A 73 2.81 7.81 1.47
CA SER A 73 1.57 8.02 2.23
C SER A 73 0.26 7.96 1.42
N ALA A 74 0.23 7.21 0.32
CA ALA A 74 -0.98 7.00 -0.50
C ALA A 74 -1.60 8.34 -0.94
N GLY A 75 -0.97 8.96 -1.94
CA GLY A 75 -1.44 10.22 -2.51
C GLY A 75 -2.41 10.03 -3.68
N LYS A 76 -3.13 11.10 -4.03
CA LYS A 76 -4.04 11.21 -5.18
C LYS A 76 -3.37 10.95 -6.56
N HIS A 77 -2.05 10.85 -6.59
CA HIS A 77 -1.26 10.68 -7.81
C HIS A 77 -0.25 9.54 -7.62
N ALA A 78 -0.37 8.52 -8.46
CA ALA A 78 0.60 7.43 -8.52
C ALA A 78 1.98 7.98 -8.93
N PRO A 79 3.07 7.53 -8.28
CA PRO A 79 4.41 7.91 -8.68
C PRO A 79 4.76 7.33 -10.06
N SER A 80 5.55 8.09 -10.84
CA SER A 80 6.08 7.57 -12.09
C SER A 80 7.04 6.40 -11.86
N VAL A 81 7.17 5.51 -12.85
CA VAL A 81 8.18 4.42 -12.83
C VAL A 81 9.59 4.97 -12.58
N THR A 82 9.92 6.14 -13.15
CA THR A 82 11.19 6.82 -12.93
C THR A 82 11.41 7.20 -11.46
N THR A 83 10.34 7.63 -10.77
CA THR A 83 10.38 7.96 -9.34
C THR A 83 10.60 6.69 -8.52
N LEU A 84 9.87 5.61 -8.84
CA LEU A 84 10.01 4.32 -8.16
C LEU A 84 11.42 3.75 -8.32
N LYS A 85 12.01 3.87 -9.51
CA LYS A 85 13.39 3.44 -9.76
C LYS A 85 14.39 4.20 -8.88
N LYS A 86 14.30 5.53 -8.83
CA LYS A 86 15.17 6.36 -7.97
C LYS A 86 15.01 6.04 -6.48
N TYR A 87 13.78 5.76 -6.06
CA TYR A 87 13.51 5.35 -4.68
C TYR A 87 14.17 4.00 -4.38
N ALA A 88 13.98 3.00 -5.25
CA ALA A 88 14.60 1.69 -5.13
C ALA A 88 16.12 1.81 -5.02
N GLU A 89 16.76 2.57 -5.92
CA GLU A 89 18.20 2.84 -5.88
C GLU A 89 18.63 3.49 -4.55
N ALA A 90 17.85 4.46 -4.04
CA ALA A 90 18.12 5.13 -2.76
C ALA A 90 18.03 4.18 -1.56
N VAL A 91 17.17 3.16 -1.60
CA VAL A 91 17.06 2.13 -0.56
C VAL A 91 17.89 0.86 -0.89
N GLY A 92 18.81 0.94 -1.86
CA GLY A 92 19.69 -0.19 -2.20
C GLY A 92 18.95 -1.41 -2.79
N CYS A 93 17.80 -1.18 -3.42
CA CYS A 93 16.98 -2.20 -4.07
C CYS A 93 16.95 -2.02 -5.59
N HIS A 94 16.53 -3.07 -6.31
CA HIS A 94 16.22 -3.01 -7.73
C HIS A 94 14.70 -3.00 -7.94
N LEU A 95 14.20 -2.21 -8.88
CA LEU A 95 12.78 -2.18 -9.22
C LEU A 95 12.44 -3.30 -10.21
N GLU A 96 11.61 -4.25 -9.78
CA GLU A 96 11.03 -5.29 -10.63
C GLU A 96 9.53 -5.00 -10.82
N ILE A 97 9.05 -5.01 -12.07
CA ILE A 97 7.64 -4.84 -12.41
C ILE A 97 7.16 -6.10 -13.12
N ARG A 98 6.09 -6.71 -12.61
CA ARG A 98 5.47 -7.91 -13.18
C ARG A 98 4.00 -7.67 -13.46
N LEU A 99 3.57 -8.00 -14.68
CA LEU A 99 2.16 -8.09 -15.02
C LEU A 99 1.68 -9.51 -14.72
N VAL A 100 0.62 -9.63 -13.92
CA VAL A 100 -0.02 -10.91 -13.62
C VAL A 100 -1.34 -11.00 -14.37
N PRO A 101 -1.69 -12.16 -14.94
CA PRO A 101 -2.98 -12.33 -15.60
C PRO A 101 -4.09 -12.20 -14.56
N ILE A 102 -5.10 -11.40 -14.85
CA ILE A 102 -6.34 -11.39 -14.09
C ILE A 102 -7.00 -12.75 -14.33
N GLN A 103 -7.01 -13.63 -13.33
CA GLN A 103 -7.74 -14.88 -13.48
C GLN A 103 -9.23 -14.54 -13.58
N PRO A 104 -9.90 -14.90 -14.69
CA PRO A 104 -11.35 -14.82 -14.71
C PRO A 104 -11.88 -15.75 -13.62
N GLU A 105 -12.84 -15.26 -12.85
CA GLU A 105 -13.58 -16.02 -11.84
C GLU A 105 -14.40 -17.14 -12.51
N SER A 106 -13.73 -18.16 -13.03
CA SER A 106 -14.34 -19.29 -13.69
C SER A 106 -13.88 -20.56 -13.00
N ASP A 107 -14.57 -20.95 -11.93
CA ASP A 107 -14.70 -22.35 -11.51
C ASP A 107 -15.88 -22.65 -10.55
N SER A 108 -16.90 -21.79 -10.45
CA SER A 108 -18.13 -22.11 -9.68
C SER A 108 -19.27 -22.74 -10.50
N ILE A 109 -19.08 -23.02 -11.80
CA ILE A 109 -20.16 -23.55 -12.69
C ILE A 109 -19.84 -24.93 -13.31
N ARG A 110 -18.72 -25.60 -12.97
CA ARG A 110 -18.39 -26.93 -13.53
C ARG A 110 -18.33 -28.03 -12.48
N ASP A 111 -19.37 -28.20 -11.68
CA ASP A 111 -19.52 -29.43 -10.87
C ASP A 111 -20.98 -29.87 -10.58
N SER A 112 -21.95 -29.48 -11.42
CA SER A 112 -23.36 -29.92 -11.27
C SER A 112 -23.95 -30.67 -12.46
N LYS A 113 -23.14 -31.07 -13.45
CA LYS A 113 -23.65 -31.85 -14.60
C LYS A 113 -22.79 -33.05 -14.99
N THR A 114 -22.44 -33.92 -14.04
CA THR A 114 -22.17 -35.35 -14.30
C THR A 114 -22.46 -36.19 -13.06
N ARG A 115 -23.75 -36.38 -12.74
CA ARG A 115 -24.29 -37.58 -12.08
C ARG A 115 -25.47 -38.00 -12.96
N ALA A 116 -25.28 -38.99 -13.83
CA ALA A 116 -25.56 -40.39 -13.54
C ALA A 116 -27.06 -40.63 -13.28
N ALA A 117 -27.80 -40.93 -14.36
CA ALA A 117 -28.86 -41.95 -14.48
C ALA A 117 -29.51 -41.82 -15.85
#